data_AF-A0A4D6MBU3-F1
#
_entry.id   AF-A0A4D6MBU3-F1
#
_cell.length_a   1.000
_cell.length_b   1.000
_cell.length_c   1.000
_cell.angle_alpha   90.00
_cell.angle_beta   90.00
_cell.angle_gamma   90.00
#
_symmetry.space_group_name_H-M   'P 1'
#
loop_
_entity.id
_entity.type
_entity.pdbx_description
1 polymer ?
#
loop_
_entity_poly.entity_id
_entity_poly.type
_entity_poly.pdbx_seq_one_letter_code
_entity_poly.pdbx_strand_id
1 'polypeptide(L)'
;MDSFFFLKPNHTLLQATDWSWLVEFLKGMVKPVAATAVVFLAVLLSFYQKLGLELEMVVAILRAFIQLSIIGFVLQFIFNQDNAGWILLAYLFMVSVAGYTAGQRAKHVPRGKYVAGVSILTGTAVTMFVLVLLSVFPFTPRYIIPVAGMMVGNSMTVTGVTMKRLRDDIKTQMNLVETALALGATPREATHEQVKRAVILALSPVVDNTKTVGLISLPGAMTGLIMGGASPLEAIQLQIVVMNMMIGLVVSADVTLSSIEIYTTHEWLKATPSVYFRCKGDNKTELPDVKKTNVSYTFKGEESWQPLTNFSGKKCKRCGFYEQDKILYDDVFDEWELCPSDFTAPDGRYIHFKEKEFNATFLCSDCLNISGAIFILVTTLVYKYWQKRKREQDQARFLKLFEDGDDLEDELGLGTII
;
A
#
# COMPACT_ATOMS: atom_id res chain seq x y z
N MET A 1 -15.76 -11.24 -34.85
CA MET A 1 -15.33 -10.91 -33.46
C MET A 1 -14.06 -10.06 -33.45
N ASP A 2 -13.98 -9.17 -34.45
CA ASP A 2 -13.89 -7.71 -34.35
C ASP A 2 -12.73 -7.13 -33.54
N SER A 3 -11.57 -7.41 -34.09
CA SER A 3 -10.38 -6.56 -34.16
C SER A 3 -10.71 -5.13 -34.63
N PHE A 4 -10.94 -4.21 -33.70
CA PHE A 4 -11.04 -2.77 -34.01
C PHE A 4 -10.49 -1.93 -32.85
N PHE A 5 -9.15 -1.80 -32.75
CA PHE A 5 -8.52 -0.65 -32.08
C PHE A 5 -7.02 -0.50 -32.38
N PHE A 6 -6.59 -0.48 -33.64
CA PHE A 6 -5.25 0.05 -33.98
C PHE A 6 -5.25 0.49 -35.46
N LEU A 7 -5.57 1.76 -35.72
CA LEU A 7 -5.24 2.37 -37.00
C LEU A 7 -3.82 2.93 -36.94
N LYS A 8 -3.00 2.34 -37.80
CA LYS A 8 -1.64 2.67 -38.23
C LYS A 8 -1.53 4.17 -38.59
N PRO A 9 -0.47 4.89 -38.18
CA PRO A 9 -0.27 6.25 -38.64
C PRO A 9 0.34 6.19 -40.04
N ASN A 10 -0.37 6.68 -41.06
CA ASN A 10 0.22 6.95 -42.36
C ASN A 10 0.27 8.46 -42.57
N HIS A 11 1.47 8.95 -42.87
CA HIS A 11 1.80 10.35 -43.07
C HIS A 11 0.97 10.97 -44.20
N THR A 12 0.16 11.99 -43.88
CA THR A 12 -0.03 13.18 -44.73
C THR A 12 -0.55 14.33 -43.87
N LEU A 13 0.24 15.41 -43.85
CA LEU A 13 -0.02 16.68 -43.19
C LEU A 13 -1.21 17.42 -43.81
N LEU A 14 -1.99 18.08 -42.93
CA LEU A 14 -2.71 19.34 -43.16
C LEU A 14 -3.76 19.38 -44.29
N GLN A 15 -5.01 18.97 -43.98
CA GLN A 15 -6.19 19.73 -44.45
C GLN A 15 -7.49 19.30 -43.74
N ALA A 16 -8.31 20.32 -43.48
CA ALA A 16 -9.73 20.31 -43.15
C ALA A 16 -10.16 19.94 -41.71
N THR A 17 -10.97 20.84 -41.17
CA THR A 17 -11.83 20.73 -39.99
C THR A 17 -12.75 19.52 -40.08
N ASP A 18 -12.22 18.36 -39.73
CA ASP A 18 -12.96 17.12 -39.80
C ASP A 18 -13.59 16.85 -38.43
N TRP A 19 -14.90 17.11 -38.29
CA TRP A 19 -15.70 16.76 -37.11
C TRP A 19 -15.83 15.24 -36.91
N SER A 20 -15.21 14.44 -37.77
CA SER A 20 -15.14 12.98 -37.73
C SER A 20 -14.68 12.46 -36.36
N TRP A 21 -13.65 13.08 -35.77
CA TRP A 21 -13.17 12.71 -34.43
C TRP A 21 -14.22 12.92 -33.33
N LEU A 22 -15.00 14.01 -33.41
CA LEU A 22 -16.02 14.36 -32.43
C LEU A 22 -17.23 13.44 -32.56
N VAL A 23 -17.56 13.03 -33.80
CA VAL A 23 -18.57 12.01 -34.07
C VAL A 23 -18.12 10.63 -33.59
N GLU A 24 -16.86 10.24 -33.77
CA GLU A 24 -16.31 8.99 -33.23
C GLU A 24 -16.31 8.98 -31.69
N PHE A 25 -15.90 10.09 -31.07
CA PHE A 25 -15.96 10.27 -29.63
C PHE A 25 -17.41 10.18 -29.11
N LEU A 26 -18.35 10.92 -29.73
CA LEU A 26 -19.77 10.88 -29.37
C LEU A 26 -20.37 9.48 -29.54
N LYS A 27 -20.04 8.76 -30.62
CA LYS A 27 -20.46 7.37 -30.83
C LYS A 27 -19.90 6.44 -29.74
N GLY A 28 -18.64 6.62 -29.35
CA GLY A 28 -18.02 5.87 -28.25
C GLY A 28 -18.70 6.11 -26.90
N MET A 29 -19.20 7.33 -26.67
CA MET A 29 -19.85 7.73 -25.41
C MET A 29 -21.28 7.21 -25.24
N VAL A 30 -21.94 6.71 -26.29
CA VAL A 30 -23.31 6.17 -26.22
C VAL A 30 -23.42 5.01 -25.21
N LYS A 31 -22.42 4.11 -25.18
CA LYS A 31 -22.42 2.94 -24.28
C LYS A 31 -22.29 3.33 -22.79
N PRO A 32 -21.34 4.20 -22.38
CA PRO A 32 -21.29 4.74 -21.02
C PRO A 32 -22.57 5.49 -20.60
N VAL A 33 -23.16 6.27 -21.50
CA VAL A 33 -24.40 7.03 -21.20
C VAL A 33 -25.59 6.08 -20.96
N ALA A 34 -25.67 4.97 -21.69
CA ALA A 34 -26.65 3.93 -21.39
C ALA A 34 -26.42 3.30 -20.01
N ALA A 35 -25.17 3.07 -19.60
CA ALA A 35 -24.84 2.51 -18.29
C ALA A 35 -25.19 3.45 -17.11
N THR A 36 -25.20 4.78 -17.32
CA THR A 36 -25.71 5.74 -16.32
C THR A 36 -27.21 5.58 -16.00
N ALA A 37 -27.98 4.77 -16.74
CA ALA A 37 -29.34 4.42 -16.35
C ALA A 37 -29.40 3.69 -15.00
N VAL A 38 -28.39 2.87 -14.68
CA VAL A 38 -28.30 2.16 -13.38
C VAL A 38 -28.06 3.15 -12.23
N VAL A 39 -27.27 4.19 -12.48
CA VAL A 39 -27.08 5.30 -11.54
C VAL A 39 -28.40 6.02 -11.29
N PHE A 40 -29.18 6.28 -12.33
CA PHE A 40 -30.51 6.89 -12.20
C PHE A 40 -31.43 6.06 -11.31
N LEU A 41 -31.37 4.73 -11.42
CA LEU A 41 -32.11 3.82 -10.53
C LEU A 41 -31.65 3.93 -9.07
N ALA A 42 -30.34 4.04 -8.83
CA ALA A 42 -29.79 4.24 -7.48
C ALA A 42 -30.19 5.61 -6.89
N VAL A 43 -30.24 6.66 -7.71
CA VAL A 43 -30.72 8.00 -7.30
C VAL A 43 -32.21 7.96 -6.97
N LEU A 44 -33.03 7.26 -7.75
CA LEU A 44 -34.46 7.07 -7.45
C LEU A 44 -34.68 6.29 -6.15
N LEU A 45 -33.89 5.26 -5.89
CA LEU A 45 -33.88 4.52 -4.62
C LEU A 45 -33.46 5.39 -3.43
N SER A 46 -32.45 6.23 -3.61
CA SER A 46 -31.99 7.21 -2.60
C SER A 46 -33.08 8.23 -2.28
N PHE A 47 -33.82 8.69 -3.30
CA PHE A 47 -34.97 9.58 -3.15
C PHE A 47 -36.09 8.92 -2.33
N TYR A 48 -36.35 7.64 -2.57
CA TYR A 48 -37.34 6.86 -1.81
C TYR A 48 -36.92 6.66 -0.34
N GLN A 49 -35.62 6.56 -0.08
CA GLN A 49 -35.06 6.42 1.27
C GLN A 49 -34.77 7.75 1.97
N LYS A 50 -34.99 8.91 1.33
CA LYS A 50 -34.74 10.27 1.87
C LYS A 50 -33.31 10.46 2.40
N LEU A 51 -32.32 9.97 1.67
CA LEU A 51 -30.91 10.06 2.09
C LEU A 51 -30.31 11.47 1.95
N GLY A 52 -30.97 12.40 1.24
CA GLY A 52 -30.51 13.79 1.06
C GLY A 52 -29.23 13.92 0.22
N LEU A 53 -28.83 12.86 -0.48
CA LEU A 53 -27.59 12.73 -1.24
C LEU A 53 -27.78 12.85 -2.75
N GLU A 54 -29.01 13.08 -3.22
CA GLU A 54 -29.36 13.02 -4.65
C GLU A 54 -28.53 13.99 -5.52
N LEU A 55 -28.43 15.26 -5.12
CA LEU A 55 -27.70 16.27 -5.87
C LEU A 55 -26.18 16.06 -5.79
N GLU A 56 -25.67 15.60 -4.65
CA GLU A 56 -24.25 15.30 -4.50
C GLU A 56 -23.84 14.12 -5.39
N MET A 57 -24.66 13.07 -5.48
CA MET A 57 -24.42 11.92 -6.35
C MET A 57 -24.47 12.30 -7.83
N VAL A 58 -25.50 13.03 -8.26
CA VAL A 58 -25.63 13.45 -9.67
C VAL A 58 -24.47 14.37 -10.08
N VAL A 59 -24.12 15.35 -9.25
CA VAL A 59 -22.99 16.25 -9.51
C VAL A 59 -21.67 15.47 -9.52
N ALA A 60 -21.47 14.51 -8.63
CA ALA A 60 -20.26 13.70 -8.61
C ALA A 60 -20.10 12.88 -9.90
N ILE A 61 -21.18 12.30 -10.40
CA ILE A 61 -21.15 11.42 -11.59
C ILE A 61 -20.98 12.25 -12.85
N LEU A 62 -21.70 13.35 -12.99
CA LEU A 62 -21.53 14.28 -14.11
C LEU A 62 -20.11 14.86 -14.14
N ARG A 63 -19.57 15.23 -12.97
CA ARG A 63 -18.18 15.68 -12.84
C ARG A 63 -17.19 14.58 -13.22
N ALA A 64 -17.37 13.35 -12.74
CA ALA A 64 -16.49 12.23 -13.07
C ALA A 64 -16.50 11.93 -14.56
N PHE A 65 -17.67 11.96 -15.20
CA PHE A 65 -17.82 11.76 -16.64
C PHE A 65 -17.08 12.81 -17.45
N ILE A 66 -17.26 14.10 -17.12
CA ILE A 66 -16.55 15.20 -17.79
C ILE A 66 -15.03 15.08 -17.55
N GLN A 67 -14.61 14.78 -16.32
CA GLN A 67 -13.19 14.65 -15.98
C GLN A 67 -12.51 13.50 -16.73
N LEU A 68 -13.12 12.32 -16.79
CA LEU A 68 -12.57 11.17 -17.51
C LEU A 68 -12.50 11.42 -19.01
N SER A 69 -13.53 12.05 -19.58
CA SER A 69 -13.55 12.46 -20.99
C SER A 69 -12.41 13.41 -21.34
N ILE A 70 -12.21 14.46 -20.54
CA ILE A 70 -11.11 15.43 -20.74
C ILE A 70 -9.75 14.74 -20.56
N ILE A 71 -9.57 13.92 -19.52
CA ILE A 71 -8.30 13.21 -19.27
C ILE A 71 -7.97 12.25 -20.41
N GLY A 72 -8.96 11.50 -20.93
CA GLY A 72 -8.77 10.61 -22.06
C GLY A 72 -8.22 11.33 -23.29
N PHE A 73 -8.77 12.50 -23.61
CA PHE A 73 -8.30 13.36 -24.70
C PHE A 73 -6.87 13.87 -24.46
N VAL A 74 -6.59 14.37 -23.26
CA VAL A 74 -5.26 14.89 -22.90
C VAL A 74 -4.19 13.79 -22.95
N LEU A 75 -4.50 12.56 -22.51
CA LEU A 75 -3.57 11.44 -22.54
C LEU A 75 -3.22 11.01 -23.97
N GLN A 76 -4.17 11.07 -24.91
CA GLN A 76 -3.89 10.76 -26.32
C GLN A 76 -2.83 11.73 -26.90
N PHE A 77 -2.93 13.02 -26.59
CA PHE A 77 -1.94 14.01 -26.99
C PHE A 77 -0.56 13.77 -26.35
N ILE A 78 -0.54 13.46 -25.04
CA ILE A 78 0.70 13.21 -24.30
C ILE A 78 1.42 11.95 -24.81
N PHE A 79 0.67 10.89 -25.11
CA PHE A 79 1.25 9.62 -25.57
C PHE A 79 1.84 9.69 -26.98
N ASN A 80 1.44 10.68 -27.79
CA ASN A 80 1.99 10.89 -29.13
C ASN A 80 3.25 11.77 -29.13
N GLN A 81 3.71 12.24 -27.97
CA GLN A 81 4.86 13.12 -27.83
C GLN A 81 5.95 12.45 -27.01
N ASP A 82 7.11 12.15 -27.62
CA ASP A 82 8.27 11.52 -26.97
C ASP A 82 9.13 12.52 -26.17
N ASN A 83 8.50 13.50 -25.50
CA ASN A 83 9.20 14.50 -24.71
C ASN A 83 8.95 14.30 -23.21
N ALA A 84 10.02 14.10 -22.46
CA ALA A 84 10.01 13.96 -21.00
C ALA A 84 9.33 15.15 -20.28
N GLY A 85 9.35 16.35 -20.89
CA GLY A 85 8.70 17.53 -20.33
C GLY A 85 7.19 17.36 -20.11
N TRP A 86 6.48 16.69 -21.04
CA TRP A 86 5.04 16.44 -20.91
C TRP A 86 4.72 15.45 -19.79
N ILE A 87 5.57 14.44 -19.60
CA ILE A 87 5.45 13.46 -18.51
C ILE A 87 5.60 14.18 -17.16
N LEU A 88 6.63 15.02 -17.02
CA LEU A 88 6.86 15.79 -15.79
C LEU A 88 5.70 16.75 -15.50
N LEU A 89 5.20 17.43 -16.52
CA LEU A 89 4.06 18.35 -16.38
C LEU A 89 2.78 17.61 -15.95
N ALA A 90 2.48 16.47 -16.56
CA ALA A 90 1.35 15.63 -16.16
C ALA A 90 1.50 15.12 -14.72
N TYR A 91 2.71 14.70 -14.33
CA TYR A 91 3.01 14.28 -12.96
C TYR A 91 2.81 15.41 -11.95
N LEU A 92 3.36 16.60 -12.21
CA LEU A 92 3.19 17.77 -11.34
C LEU A 92 1.72 18.21 -11.23
N PHE A 93 0.96 18.13 -12.32
CA PHE A 93 -0.47 18.37 -12.30
C PHE A 93 -1.21 17.39 -11.40
N MET A 94 -0.93 16.08 -11.52
CA MET A 94 -1.53 15.05 -10.66
C MET A 94 -1.20 15.29 -9.17
N VAL A 95 0.06 15.58 -8.84
CA VAL A 95 0.49 15.86 -7.46
C VAL A 95 -0.18 17.11 -6.91
N SER A 96 -0.34 18.16 -7.72
CA SER A 96 -1.00 19.40 -7.30
C SER A 96 -2.49 19.17 -6.96
N VAL A 97 -3.20 18.45 -7.83
CA VAL A 97 -4.62 18.09 -7.60
C VAL A 97 -4.76 17.17 -6.39
N ALA A 98 -3.84 16.22 -6.23
CA ALA A 98 -3.79 15.32 -5.07
C ALA A 98 -3.54 16.06 -3.76
N GLY A 99 -2.55 16.96 -3.72
CA GLY A 99 -2.26 17.79 -2.56
C GLY A 99 -3.41 18.71 -2.17
N TYR A 100 -4.05 19.33 -3.17
CA TYR A 100 -5.25 20.14 -2.96
C TYR A 100 -6.40 19.30 -2.37
N THR A 101 -6.67 18.14 -2.95
CA THR A 101 -7.77 17.25 -2.54
C THR A 101 -7.54 16.65 -1.16
N ALA A 102 -6.31 16.18 -0.87
CA ALA A 102 -5.92 15.67 0.44
C ALA A 102 -6.03 16.76 1.51
N GLY A 103 -5.48 17.95 1.26
CA GLY A 103 -5.53 19.07 2.20
C GLY A 103 -6.94 19.61 2.45
N GLN A 104 -7.86 19.47 1.49
CA GLN A 104 -9.27 19.87 1.67
C GLN A 104 -10.02 18.95 2.68
N ARG A 105 -9.54 17.72 2.90
CA ARG A 105 -10.19 16.74 3.81
C ARG A 105 -10.09 17.13 5.29
N ALA A 106 -9.13 17.97 5.68
CA ALA A 106 -8.97 18.46 7.04
C ALA A 106 -9.17 19.98 7.10
N LYS A 107 -10.44 20.41 7.04
CA LYS A 107 -10.84 21.82 7.21
C LYS A 107 -10.17 22.38 8.48
N HIS A 108 -9.58 23.57 8.47
CA HIS A 108 -8.90 24.21 9.63
C HIS A 108 -7.52 23.66 10.05
N VAL A 109 -6.90 22.73 9.31
CA VAL A 109 -5.46 22.48 9.49
C VAL A 109 -4.69 23.64 8.82
N PRO A 110 -3.84 24.39 9.55
CA PRO A 110 -3.11 25.51 8.96
C PRO A 110 -2.21 25.01 7.83
N ARG A 111 -2.32 25.65 6.66
CA ARG A 111 -1.55 25.30 5.44
C ARG A 111 -1.66 23.81 5.02
N GLY A 112 -2.75 23.12 5.38
CA GLY A 112 -2.92 21.68 5.12
C GLY A 112 -2.74 21.28 3.65
N LYS A 113 -3.17 22.12 2.70
CA LYS A 113 -2.98 21.90 1.25
C LYS A 113 -1.52 21.88 0.83
N TYR A 114 -0.72 22.81 1.37
CA TYR A 114 0.71 22.91 1.06
C TYR A 114 1.49 21.75 1.68
N VAL A 115 1.22 21.45 2.96
CA VAL A 115 1.85 20.33 3.66
C VAL A 115 1.54 19.00 2.97
N ALA A 116 0.29 18.77 2.57
CA ALA A 116 -0.11 17.56 1.84
C ALA A 116 0.54 17.49 0.44
N GLY A 117 0.58 18.61 -0.29
CA GLY A 117 1.21 18.66 -1.61
C GLY A 117 2.70 18.35 -1.56
N VAL A 118 3.43 18.97 -0.62
CA VAL A 118 4.85 18.73 -0.42
C VAL A 118 5.11 17.30 0.02
N SER A 119 4.36 16.73 0.96
CA SER A 119 4.56 15.37 1.43
C SER A 119 4.33 14.32 0.32
N ILE A 120 3.29 14.51 -0.49
CA ILE A 120 2.99 13.64 -1.64
C ILE A 120 4.09 13.79 -2.71
N LEU A 121 4.50 15.02 -3.03
CA LEU A 121 5.56 15.28 -4.00
C LEU A 121 6.86 14.62 -3.57
N THR A 122 7.33 14.85 -2.35
CA THR A 122 8.61 14.29 -1.89
C THR A 122 8.57 12.77 -1.84
N GLY A 123 7.49 12.18 -1.30
CA GLY A 123 7.37 10.72 -1.22
C GLY A 123 7.32 10.05 -2.58
N THR A 124 6.45 10.54 -3.47
CA THR A 124 6.30 9.93 -4.80
C THR A 124 7.47 10.25 -5.72
N ALA A 125 8.11 11.41 -5.61
CA ALA A 125 9.28 11.74 -6.42
C ALA A 125 10.49 10.86 -6.06
N VAL A 126 10.71 10.59 -4.77
CA VAL A 126 11.77 9.67 -4.32
C VAL A 126 11.54 8.27 -4.89
N THR A 127 10.34 7.72 -4.71
CA THR A 127 10.03 6.38 -5.22
C THR A 127 10.11 6.33 -6.75
N MET A 128 9.65 7.37 -7.44
CA MET A 128 9.71 7.42 -8.90
C MET A 128 11.14 7.56 -9.43
N PHE A 129 11.96 8.36 -8.76
CA PHE A 129 13.39 8.47 -9.06
C PHE A 129 14.10 7.13 -8.92
N VAL A 130 13.80 6.38 -7.85
CA VAL A 130 14.35 5.03 -7.64
C VAL A 130 13.90 4.06 -8.73
N LEU A 131 12.62 4.08 -9.13
CA LEU A 131 12.12 3.22 -10.22
C LEU A 131 12.81 3.48 -11.56
N VAL A 132 13.03 4.76 -11.89
CA VAL A 132 13.70 5.17 -13.13
C VAL A 132 15.19 4.84 -13.09
N LEU A 133 15.87 5.10 -11.96
CA LEU A 133 17.28 4.77 -11.77
C LEU A 133 17.52 3.26 -11.85
N LEU A 134 16.59 2.48 -11.29
CA LEU A 134 16.60 1.03 -11.40
C LEU A 134 16.09 0.53 -12.75
N SER A 135 15.71 1.39 -13.70
CA SER A 135 15.25 1.04 -15.05
C SER A 135 14.30 -0.17 -15.06
N VAL A 136 13.37 -0.21 -14.11
CA VAL A 136 12.43 -1.32 -13.94
C VAL A 136 11.52 -1.44 -15.18
N PHE A 137 11.19 -0.32 -15.81
CA PHE A 137 10.41 -0.27 -17.04
C PHE A 137 10.93 0.87 -17.94
N PRO A 138 10.68 0.81 -19.26
CA PRO A 138 11.11 1.86 -20.17
C PRO A 138 10.45 3.19 -19.78
N PHE A 139 11.22 4.28 -19.86
CA PHE A 139 10.74 5.64 -19.56
C PHE A 139 9.84 6.15 -20.68
N THR A 140 8.66 5.54 -20.84
CA THR A 140 7.65 5.98 -21.79
C THR A 140 6.38 6.43 -21.05
N PRO A 141 5.63 7.39 -21.60
CA PRO A 141 4.40 7.91 -20.99
C PRO A 141 3.41 6.80 -20.60
N ARG A 142 3.34 5.73 -21.40
CA ARG A 142 2.42 4.60 -21.23
C ARG A 142 2.61 3.84 -19.91
N TYR A 143 3.84 3.75 -19.39
CA TYR A 143 4.12 3.08 -18.11
C TYR A 143 4.20 4.08 -16.95
N ILE A 144 4.87 5.21 -17.17
CA ILE A 144 5.14 6.20 -16.12
C ILE A 144 3.85 6.84 -15.58
N ILE A 145 2.93 7.23 -16.46
CA ILE A 145 1.73 7.98 -16.05
C ILE A 145 0.77 7.11 -15.21
N PRO A 146 0.43 5.86 -15.60
CA PRO A 146 -0.40 5.00 -14.75
C PRO A 146 0.25 4.66 -13.40
N VAL A 147 1.56 4.37 -13.38
CA VAL A 147 2.28 4.07 -12.13
C VAL A 147 2.30 5.30 -11.22
N ALA A 148 2.64 6.47 -11.75
CA ALA A 148 2.60 7.72 -11.01
C ALA A 148 1.17 8.03 -10.50
N GLY A 149 0.15 7.80 -11.33
CA GLY A 149 -1.25 8.00 -10.96
C GLY A 149 -1.68 7.13 -9.78
N MET A 150 -1.32 5.84 -9.78
CA MET A 150 -1.57 4.94 -8.66
C MET A 150 -0.83 5.39 -7.39
N MET A 151 0.45 5.75 -7.53
CA MET A 151 1.28 6.22 -6.43
C MET A 151 0.72 7.47 -5.78
N VAL A 152 0.46 8.50 -6.58
CA VAL A 152 -0.10 9.77 -6.14
C VAL A 152 -1.51 9.59 -5.55
N GLY A 153 -2.35 8.73 -6.15
CA GLY A 153 -3.71 8.45 -5.66
C GLY A 153 -3.74 7.77 -4.28
N ASN A 154 -2.88 6.79 -4.04
CA ASN A 154 -2.75 6.17 -2.72
C ASN A 154 -2.13 7.15 -1.71
N SER A 155 -1.09 7.90 -2.08
CA SER A 155 -0.52 8.94 -1.22
C SER A 155 -1.53 10.04 -0.85
N MET A 156 -2.40 10.44 -1.79
CA MET A 156 -3.51 11.36 -1.54
C MET A 156 -4.47 10.79 -0.49
N THR A 157 -4.82 9.52 -0.61
CA THR A 157 -5.75 8.86 0.30
C THR A 157 -5.17 8.74 1.70
N VAL A 158 -3.94 8.23 1.83
CA VAL A 158 -3.22 8.11 3.11
C VAL A 158 -3.07 9.50 3.75
N THR A 159 -2.49 10.47 3.05
CA THR A 159 -2.26 11.82 3.58
C THR A 159 -3.56 12.49 4.04
N GLY A 160 -4.61 12.38 3.23
CA GLY A 160 -5.92 12.95 3.54
C GLY A 160 -6.61 12.30 4.74
N VAL A 161 -6.49 10.98 4.89
CA VAL A 161 -7.03 10.26 6.06
C VAL A 161 -6.20 10.57 7.30
N THR A 162 -4.87 10.57 7.22
CA THR A 162 -3.98 10.94 8.34
C THR A 162 -4.30 12.34 8.85
N MET A 163 -4.42 13.33 7.97
CA MET A 163 -4.73 14.72 8.37
C MET A 163 -6.10 14.84 9.04
N LYS A 164 -7.11 14.14 8.50
CA LYS A 164 -8.47 14.15 9.09
C LYS A 164 -8.46 13.47 10.45
N ARG A 165 -7.89 12.27 10.56
CA ARG A 165 -7.83 11.47 11.80
C ARG A 165 -7.03 12.17 12.88
N LEU A 166 -5.84 12.68 12.56
CA LEU A 166 -5.01 13.40 13.51
C LEU A 166 -5.75 14.60 14.11
N ARG A 167 -6.48 15.34 13.27
CA ARG A 167 -7.30 16.47 13.73
C ARG A 167 -8.42 16.03 14.66
N ASP A 168 -9.16 14.99 14.27
CA ASP A 168 -10.29 14.48 15.04
C ASP A 168 -9.82 13.89 16.38
N ASP A 169 -8.68 13.19 16.39
CA ASP A 169 -8.07 12.59 17.59
C ASP A 169 -7.53 13.65 18.55
N ILE A 170 -6.81 14.67 18.06
CA ILE A 170 -6.35 15.80 18.89
C ILE A 170 -7.54 16.56 19.49
N LYS A 171 -8.58 16.81 18.69
CA LYS A 171 -9.77 17.51 19.18
C LYS A 171 -10.50 16.71 20.26
N THR A 172 -10.56 15.39 20.11
CA THR A 172 -11.23 14.49 21.05
C THR A 172 -10.42 14.32 22.34
N GLN A 173 -9.09 14.24 22.23
CA GLN A 173 -8.18 14.02 23.36
C GLN A 173 -7.43 15.27 23.81
N MET A 174 -8.01 16.46 23.57
CA MET A 174 -7.36 17.74 23.83
C MET A 174 -6.89 17.87 25.28
N ASN A 175 -7.69 17.38 26.24
CA ASN A 175 -7.36 17.39 27.66
C ASN A 175 -6.06 16.62 27.97
N LEU A 176 -5.81 15.49 27.30
CA LEU A 176 -4.59 14.69 27.51
C LEU A 176 -3.36 15.42 26.95
N VAL A 177 -3.51 16.07 25.80
CA VAL A 177 -2.44 16.84 25.15
C VAL A 177 -2.08 18.07 26.01
N GLU A 178 -3.08 18.81 26.49
CA GLU A 178 -2.88 19.98 27.36
C GLU A 178 -2.23 19.59 28.70
N THR A 179 -2.65 18.47 29.29
CA THR A 179 -2.04 17.96 30.54
C THR A 179 -0.57 17.59 30.32
N ALA A 180 -0.26 16.90 29.22
CA ALA A 180 1.12 16.55 28.88
C ALA A 180 1.99 17.81 28.66
N LEU A 181 1.46 18.82 27.96
CA LEU A 181 2.15 20.10 27.76
C LEU A 181 2.36 20.85 29.08
N ALA A 182 1.38 20.84 29.99
CA ALA A 182 1.48 21.46 31.31
C ALA A 182 2.54 20.77 32.20
N LEU A 183 2.73 19.47 32.03
CA LEU A 183 3.80 18.68 32.67
C LEU A 183 5.19 18.88 32.01
N GLY A 184 5.28 19.74 30.98
CA GLY A 184 6.54 20.07 30.31
C GLY A 184 6.89 19.18 29.12
N ALA A 185 5.98 18.32 28.65
CA ALA A 185 6.22 17.52 27.45
C ALA A 185 6.29 18.40 26.20
N THR A 186 7.11 18.02 25.22
CA THR A 186 7.13 18.72 23.93
C THR A 186 5.87 18.42 23.11
N PRO A 187 5.43 19.31 22.19
CA PRO A 187 4.25 19.05 21.34
C PRO A 187 4.32 17.74 20.55
N ARG A 188 5.55 17.30 20.21
CA ARG A 188 5.78 16.04 19.50
C ARG A 188 5.57 14.81 20.39
N GLU A 189 5.96 14.89 21.66
CA GLU A 189 5.73 13.81 22.64
C GLU A 189 4.26 13.75 23.04
N ALA A 190 3.64 14.91 23.29
CA ALA A 190 2.23 15.02 23.69
C ALA A 190 1.26 14.50 22.61
N THR A 191 1.66 14.48 21.33
CA THR A 191 0.83 14.03 20.20
C THR A 191 1.26 12.69 19.59
N HIS A 192 2.26 12.02 20.16
CA HIS A 192 2.86 10.81 19.59
C HIS A 192 1.82 9.71 19.33
N GLU A 193 0.98 9.41 20.33
CA GLU A 193 -0.03 8.35 20.24
C GLU A 193 -1.12 8.66 19.21
N GLN A 194 -1.55 9.92 19.12
CA GLN A 194 -2.54 10.37 18.15
C GLN A 194 -1.99 10.28 16.72
N VAL A 195 -0.73 10.68 16.51
CA VAL A 195 -0.06 10.55 15.21
C VAL A 195 0.07 9.07 14.82
N LYS A 196 0.52 8.22 15.74
CA LYS A 196 0.67 6.76 15.49
C LYS A 196 -0.65 6.13 15.05
N ARG A 197 -1.75 6.38 15.78
CA ARG A 197 -3.08 5.85 15.45
C ARG A 197 -3.59 6.37 14.11
N ALA A 198 -3.47 7.68 13.86
CA ALA A 198 -3.90 8.30 12.61
C ALA A 198 -3.17 7.71 11.40
N VAL A 199 -1.86 7.45 11.51
CA VAL A 199 -1.05 6.84 10.45
C VAL A 199 -1.42 5.37 10.21
N ILE A 200 -1.58 4.57 11.28
CA ILE A 200 -1.98 3.16 11.15
C ILE A 200 -3.33 3.05 10.41
N LEU A 201 -4.33 3.81 10.84
CA LEU A 201 -5.65 3.83 10.22
C LEU A 201 -5.62 4.31 8.76
N ALA A 202 -4.73 5.24 8.43
CA ALA A 202 -4.59 5.74 7.07
C ALA A 202 -3.92 4.72 6.13
N LEU A 203 -3.08 3.83 6.66
CA LEU A 203 -2.35 2.82 5.90
C LEU A 203 -3.15 1.52 5.68
N SER A 204 -4.12 1.21 6.55
CA SER A 204 -4.92 -0.03 6.45
C SER A 204 -5.47 -0.29 5.03
N PRO A 205 -6.08 0.69 4.32
CA PRO A 205 -6.62 0.42 2.98
C PRO A 205 -5.57 0.01 1.95
N VAL A 206 -4.33 0.51 2.07
CA VAL A 206 -3.22 0.16 1.17
C VAL A 206 -2.74 -1.26 1.43
N VAL A 207 -2.64 -1.62 2.72
CA VAL A 207 -2.28 -2.97 3.16
C VAL A 207 -3.35 -3.98 2.74
N ASP A 208 -4.62 -3.68 2.99
CA ASP A 208 -5.74 -4.57 2.68
C ASP A 208 -5.92 -4.78 1.17
N ASN A 209 -5.73 -3.73 0.36
CA ASN A 209 -5.71 -3.86 -1.09
C ASN A 209 -4.58 -4.79 -1.55
N THR A 210 -3.41 -4.69 -0.94
CA THR A 210 -2.27 -5.55 -1.31
C THR A 210 -2.46 -7.00 -0.87
N LYS A 211 -3.10 -7.26 0.27
CA LYS A 211 -3.45 -8.63 0.69
C LYS A 211 -4.42 -9.31 -0.28
N THR A 212 -5.24 -8.53 -0.97
CA THR A 212 -6.32 -9.04 -1.83
C THR A 212 -6.04 -8.89 -3.32
N VAL A 213 -4.91 -8.28 -3.69
CA VAL A 213 -4.53 -8.05 -5.09
C VAL A 213 -4.30 -9.38 -5.81
N GLY A 214 -4.90 -9.55 -6.98
CA GLY A 214 -4.82 -10.78 -7.77
C GLY A 214 -5.80 -11.87 -7.34
N LEU A 215 -6.36 -11.82 -6.12
CA LEU A 215 -7.40 -12.75 -5.67
C LEU A 215 -8.81 -12.22 -5.95
N ILE A 216 -9.06 -10.96 -5.59
CA ILE A 216 -10.39 -10.33 -5.70
C ILE A 216 -10.39 -9.23 -6.75
N SER A 217 -9.28 -8.49 -6.86
CA SER A 217 -9.17 -7.35 -7.78
C SER A 217 -7.85 -7.40 -8.54
N LEU A 218 -7.94 -7.23 -9.86
CA LEU A 218 -6.79 -7.00 -10.72
C LEU A 218 -6.56 -5.49 -10.86
N PRO A 219 -5.38 -4.96 -10.49
CA PRO A 219 -5.07 -3.55 -10.61
C PRO A 219 -5.29 -3.02 -12.02
N GLY A 220 -5.91 -1.84 -12.13
CA GLY A 220 -6.33 -1.28 -13.42
C GLY A 220 -5.18 -1.11 -14.42
N ALA A 221 -3.99 -0.71 -13.96
CA ALA A 221 -2.80 -0.59 -14.84
C ALA A 221 -2.35 -1.95 -15.39
N MET A 222 -2.37 -3.00 -14.55
CA MET A 222 -2.06 -4.37 -14.96
C MET A 222 -3.07 -4.87 -16.00
N THR A 223 -4.37 -4.74 -15.71
CA THR A 223 -5.43 -5.16 -16.65
C THR A 223 -5.38 -4.36 -17.95
N GLY A 224 -5.06 -3.07 -17.89
CA GLY A 224 -4.89 -2.20 -19.05
C GLY A 224 -3.70 -2.60 -19.93
N LEU A 225 -2.59 -3.03 -19.35
CA LEU A 225 -1.45 -3.57 -20.10
C LEU A 225 -1.80 -4.88 -20.80
N ILE A 226 -2.51 -5.79 -20.12
CA ILE A 226 -2.97 -7.07 -20.68
C ILE A 226 -3.93 -6.84 -21.84
N MET A 227 -4.97 -6.00 -21.65
CA MET A 227 -5.89 -5.63 -22.73
C MET A 227 -5.18 -4.89 -23.87
N GLY A 228 -4.11 -4.18 -23.56
CA GLY A 228 -3.24 -3.50 -24.53
C GLY A 228 -2.23 -4.41 -25.22
N GLY A 229 -2.37 -5.73 -25.11
CA GLY A 229 -1.56 -6.74 -25.81
C GLY A 229 -0.23 -7.11 -25.14
N ALA A 230 0.07 -6.57 -23.96
CA ALA A 230 1.28 -6.96 -23.22
C ALA A 230 1.13 -8.38 -22.63
N SER A 231 2.25 -9.09 -22.47
CA SER A 231 2.21 -10.43 -21.88
C SER A 231 1.75 -10.37 -20.41
N PRO A 232 0.84 -11.26 -19.96
CA PRO A 232 0.35 -11.24 -18.58
C PRO A 232 1.47 -11.33 -17.54
N LEU A 233 2.51 -12.10 -17.84
CA LEU A 233 3.66 -12.27 -16.96
C LEU A 233 4.40 -10.94 -16.71
N GLU A 234 4.58 -10.13 -17.75
CA GLU A 234 5.26 -8.83 -17.65
C GLU A 234 4.40 -7.82 -16.88
N ALA A 235 3.08 -7.82 -17.11
CA ALA A 235 2.14 -6.98 -16.37
C ALA A 235 2.10 -7.33 -14.86
N ILE A 236 2.10 -8.62 -14.51
CA ILE A 236 2.15 -9.09 -13.12
C ILE A 236 3.43 -8.62 -12.43
N GLN A 237 4.58 -8.80 -13.08
CA GLN A 237 5.86 -8.44 -12.48
C GLN A 237 5.97 -6.94 -12.19
N LEU A 238 5.56 -6.10 -13.15
CA LEU A 238 5.52 -4.65 -12.95
C LEU A 238 4.60 -4.29 -11.78
N GLN A 239 3.45 -4.93 -11.68
CA GLN A 239 2.52 -4.70 -10.59
C GLN A 239 3.09 -5.12 -9.23
N ILE A 240 3.82 -6.25 -9.15
CA ILE A 240 4.50 -6.68 -7.92
C ILE A 240 5.54 -5.64 -7.47
N VAL A 241 6.39 -5.16 -8.39
CA VAL A 241 7.41 -4.16 -8.06
C VAL A 241 6.76 -2.86 -7.55
N VAL A 242 5.71 -2.40 -8.22
CA VAL A 242 4.96 -1.22 -7.80
C VAL A 242 4.37 -1.42 -6.41
N MET A 243 3.62 -2.50 -6.16
CA MET A 243 2.98 -2.77 -4.86
C MET A 243 4.01 -2.87 -3.72
N ASN A 244 5.15 -3.54 -3.96
CA ASN A 244 6.24 -3.62 -2.99
C ASN A 244 6.83 -2.25 -2.66
N MET A 245 7.00 -1.38 -3.66
CA MET A 245 7.49 -0.02 -3.41
C MET A 245 6.47 0.88 -2.71
N MET A 246 5.17 0.61 -2.85
CA MET A 246 4.13 1.34 -2.12
C MET A 246 4.07 0.96 -0.64
N ILE A 247 4.32 -0.31 -0.31
CA ILE A 247 4.29 -0.81 1.07
C ILE A 247 5.65 -0.77 1.76
N GLY A 248 6.77 -0.76 1.03
CA GLY A 248 8.12 -0.94 1.60
C GLY A 248 8.59 0.09 2.64
N LEU A 249 7.75 1.06 3.01
CA LEU A 249 7.94 1.98 4.13
C LEU A 249 7.23 1.54 5.43
N VAL A 250 6.37 0.52 5.38
CA VAL A 250 5.58 0.03 6.52
C VAL A 250 5.95 -1.42 6.77
N VAL A 251 7.09 -1.64 7.41
CA VAL A 251 7.35 -2.91 8.09
C VAL A 251 7.08 -2.67 9.57
N SER A 252 5.79 -2.71 9.93
CA SER A 252 5.42 -2.93 11.32
C SER A 252 5.43 -4.44 11.53
N ALA A 253 6.42 -4.94 12.26
CA ALA A 253 6.49 -6.35 12.57
C ALA A 253 5.73 -6.58 13.89
N ASP A 254 4.55 -7.18 13.79
CA ASP A 254 3.71 -7.44 14.95
C ASP A 254 4.26 -8.64 15.72
N VAL A 255 4.37 -8.48 17.03
CA VAL A 255 4.81 -9.53 17.96
C VAL A 255 3.59 -10.09 18.65
N THR A 256 3.30 -11.36 18.40
CA THR A 256 2.25 -12.13 19.05
C THR A 256 2.83 -13.04 20.12
N LEU A 257 2.00 -13.39 21.11
CA LEU A 257 2.36 -14.39 22.11
C LEU A 257 1.92 -15.75 21.60
N SER A 258 2.85 -16.69 21.48
CA SER A 258 2.55 -18.07 21.06
C SER A 258 2.27 -18.96 22.25
N SER A 259 3.06 -18.85 23.32
CA SER A 259 2.81 -19.59 24.56
C SER A 259 3.38 -18.86 25.78
N ILE A 260 2.80 -19.12 26.94
CA ILE A 260 3.32 -18.66 28.23
C ILE A 260 3.05 -19.69 29.32
N GLU A 261 4.01 -19.86 30.20
CA GLU A 261 3.92 -20.65 31.43
C GLU A 261 4.52 -19.83 32.57
N ILE A 262 3.79 -19.71 33.69
CA ILE A 262 4.21 -18.95 34.87
C ILE A 262 4.43 -19.93 36.02
N TYR A 263 5.60 -19.89 36.65
CA TYR A 263 6.01 -20.82 37.70
C TYR A 263 5.75 -20.29 39.10
N THR A 264 6.00 -18.99 39.32
CA THR A 264 5.88 -18.34 40.64
C THR A 264 4.97 -17.10 40.54
N THR A 265 4.21 -16.79 41.59
CA THR A 265 3.40 -15.56 41.71
C THR A 265 3.79 -14.83 42.99
N HIS A 266 3.80 -13.51 42.93
CA HIS A 266 4.19 -12.64 44.04
C HIS A 266 3.00 -12.24 44.92
N GLU A 267 1.75 -12.51 44.50
CA GLU A 267 0.58 -12.29 45.35
C GLU A 267 0.50 -13.26 46.53
N TRP A 268 0.57 -12.72 47.76
CA TRP A 268 0.41 -13.49 49.00
C TRP A 268 -1.05 -13.84 49.34
N LEU A 269 -2.03 -13.11 48.78
CA LEU A 269 -3.42 -13.10 49.25
C LEU A 269 -4.49 -13.58 48.24
N LYS A 270 -4.16 -13.75 46.95
CA LYS A 270 -5.11 -14.25 45.94
C LYS A 270 -4.62 -15.54 45.30
N ALA A 271 -5.57 -16.37 44.86
CA ALA A 271 -5.32 -17.64 44.18
C ALA A 271 -5.19 -17.53 42.65
N THR A 272 -5.31 -16.34 42.07
CA THR A 272 -5.24 -16.13 40.61
C THR A 272 -4.44 -14.87 40.29
N PRO A 273 -3.23 -15.00 39.70
CA PRO A 273 -2.44 -13.86 39.27
C PRO A 273 -3.14 -13.12 38.11
N SER A 274 -3.06 -11.80 38.11
CA SER A 274 -3.50 -10.96 36.99
C SER A 274 -2.28 -10.42 36.28
N VAL A 275 -1.94 -11.02 35.13
CA VAL A 275 -0.69 -10.73 34.42
C VAL A 275 -0.94 -9.82 33.24
N TYR A 276 -0.07 -8.84 33.05
CA TYR A 276 -0.09 -7.98 31.89
C TYR A 276 1.30 -7.83 31.26
N PHE A 277 1.31 -7.61 29.96
CA PHE A 277 2.50 -7.30 29.19
C PHE A 277 2.52 -5.80 28.87
N ARG A 278 3.70 -5.18 28.97
CA ARG A 278 3.86 -3.77 28.63
C ARG A 278 5.25 -3.50 28.06
N CYS A 279 5.28 -2.77 26.95
CA CYS A 279 6.49 -2.15 26.42
C CYS A 279 6.50 -0.64 26.72
N LYS A 280 7.70 -0.09 26.90
CA LYS A 280 7.90 1.35 27.09
C LYS A 280 7.40 2.12 25.86
N GLY A 281 6.34 2.90 26.04
CA GLY A 281 5.69 3.67 24.97
C GLY A 281 4.50 2.98 24.29
N ASP A 282 4.10 1.78 24.74
CA ASP A 282 2.85 1.13 24.33
C ASP A 282 1.84 1.06 25.50
N ASN A 283 0.58 0.78 25.17
CA ASN A 283 -0.47 0.52 26.16
C ASN A 283 -0.21 -0.80 26.89
N LYS A 284 -0.76 -0.94 28.10
CA LYS A 284 -0.78 -2.23 28.81
C LYS A 284 -1.71 -3.21 28.08
N THR A 285 -1.27 -4.45 27.97
CA THR A 285 -2.05 -5.55 27.40
C THR A 285 -2.28 -6.57 28.50
N GLU A 286 -3.50 -6.65 29.02
CA GLU A 286 -3.88 -7.63 30.05
C GLU A 286 -4.05 -9.02 29.41
N LEU A 287 -3.58 -10.06 30.08
CA LEU A 287 -3.70 -11.45 29.63
C LEU A 287 -4.82 -12.14 30.43
N PRO A 288 -6.09 -12.02 30.04
CA PRO A 288 -7.22 -12.52 30.82
C PRO A 288 -7.24 -14.05 30.93
N ASP A 289 -6.56 -14.75 30.02
CA ASP A 289 -6.58 -16.21 29.91
C ASP A 289 -5.56 -16.88 30.86
N VAL A 290 -4.55 -16.15 31.32
CA VAL A 290 -3.48 -16.65 32.19
C VAL A 290 -3.88 -16.48 33.65
N LYS A 291 -4.37 -17.56 34.28
CA LYS A 291 -4.93 -17.51 35.65
C LYS A 291 -4.35 -18.52 36.63
N LYS A 292 -3.56 -19.49 36.17
CA LYS A 292 -3.00 -20.56 36.99
C LYS A 292 -1.49 -20.68 36.76
N THR A 293 -0.75 -20.97 37.83
CA THR A 293 0.67 -21.31 37.74
C THR A 293 0.89 -22.75 37.28
N ASN A 294 2.07 -23.03 36.74
CA ASN A 294 2.48 -24.34 36.21
C ASN A 294 1.53 -24.91 35.15
N VAL A 295 0.87 -24.03 34.39
CA VAL A 295 0.04 -24.39 33.24
C VAL A 295 0.61 -23.67 32.03
N SER A 296 0.92 -24.44 30.99
CA SER A 296 1.29 -23.89 29.70
C SER A 296 0.04 -23.47 28.93
N TYR A 297 -0.08 -22.18 28.66
CA TYR A 297 -1.10 -21.61 27.80
C TYR A 297 -0.54 -21.43 26.40
N THR A 298 -1.28 -21.89 25.38
CA THR A 298 -0.91 -21.74 23.96
C THR A 298 -1.98 -20.91 23.25
N PHE A 299 -1.54 -19.96 22.45
CA PHE A 299 -2.37 -18.99 21.75
C PHE A 299 -2.19 -19.11 20.24
N LYS A 300 -3.23 -18.74 19.49
CA LYS A 300 -3.24 -18.84 18.02
C LYS A 300 -2.95 -17.51 17.33
N GLY A 301 -2.85 -16.40 18.06
CA GLY A 301 -2.65 -15.08 17.47
C GLY A 301 -3.94 -14.39 17.01
N GLU A 302 -5.10 -14.96 17.34
CA GLU A 302 -6.44 -14.47 16.98
C GLU A 302 -7.18 -13.87 18.19
N GLU A 303 -6.53 -13.81 19.35
CA GLU A 303 -7.11 -13.34 20.58
C GLU A 303 -7.30 -11.81 20.57
N SER A 304 -8.40 -11.33 21.17
CA SER A 304 -8.79 -9.91 21.14
C SER A 304 -7.78 -8.91 21.72
N TRP A 305 -6.84 -9.40 22.54
CA TRP A 305 -5.77 -8.63 23.17
C TRP A 305 -4.45 -8.69 22.41
N GLN A 306 -4.38 -9.42 21.29
CA GLN A 306 -3.22 -9.46 20.41
C GLN A 306 -3.33 -8.44 19.27
N PRO A 307 -2.21 -7.93 18.74
CA PRO A 307 -0.81 -8.25 19.07
C PRO A 307 -0.32 -7.63 20.40
N LEU A 308 0.75 -8.19 20.98
CA LEU A 308 1.33 -7.68 22.23
C LEU A 308 2.08 -6.35 22.04
N THR A 309 2.86 -6.26 20.96
CA THR A 309 3.55 -5.03 20.55
C THR A 309 3.86 -5.10 19.07
N ASN A 310 4.34 -4.00 18.50
CA ASN A 310 4.85 -3.95 17.14
C ASN A 310 6.22 -3.30 17.07
N PHE A 311 7.04 -3.73 16.13
CA PHE A 311 8.31 -3.07 15.82
C PHE A 311 8.15 -2.11 14.66
N SER A 312 8.67 -0.89 14.81
CA SER A 312 8.83 0.05 13.71
C SER A 312 10.31 0.13 13.34
N GLY A 313 10.75 -0.75 12.44
CA GLY A 313 12.17 -0.85 12.06
C GLY A 313 13.02 -1.68 13.03
N LYS A 314 14.33 -1.36 13.11
CA LYS A 314 15.33 -2.08 13.93
C LYS A 314 15.40 -1.65 15.41
N LYS A 315 14.48 -0.80 15.87
CA LYS A 315 14.54 -0.27 17.24
C LYS A 315 14.05 -1.32 18.24
N CYS A 316 14.88 -1.62 19.23
CA CYS A 316 14.49 -2.42 20.38
C CYS A 316 13.53 -1.64 21.28
N LYS A 317 12.63 -2.36 21.95
CA LYS A 317 11.76 -1.83 22.99
C LYS A 317 12.10 -2.49 24.30
N ARG A 318 12.07 -1.72 25.39
CA ARG A 318 12.12 -2.30 26.73
C ARG A 318 10.72 -2.77 27.09
N CYS A 319 10.57 -4.07 27.32
CA CYS A 319 9.29 -4.74 27.55
C CYS A 319 9.39 -5.64 28.78
N GLY A 320 8.26 -5.88 29.42
CA GLY A 320 8.22 -6.75 30.59
C GLY A 320 6.86 -7.37 30.83
N PHE A 321 6.87 -8.41 31.64
CA PHE A 321 5.68 -8.96 32.27
C PHE A 321 5.56 -8.45 33.69
N TYR A 322 4.33 -8.14 34.08
CA TYR A 322 4.01 -7.52 35.36
C TYR A 322 2.83 -8.25 35.98
N GLU A 323 2.84 -8.36 37.30
CA GLU A 323 1.72 -8.85 38.10
C GLU A 323 0.99 -7.65 38.68
N GLN A 324 -0.31 -7.56 38.39
CA GLN A 324 -1.11 -6.46 38.88
C GLN A 324 -1.54 -6.70 40.33
N ASP A 325 -1.07 -5.86 41.25
CA ASP A 325 -1.52 -5.87 42.64
C ASP A 325 -2.65 -4.83 42.85
N LYS A 326 -3.58 -5.11 43.75
CA LYS A 326 -4.66 -4.18 44.14
C LYS A 326 -4.27 -3.27 45.31
N ILE A 327 -3.21 -3.59 46.07
CA ILE A 327 -2.91 -2.93 47.35
C ILE A 327 -1.48 -2.33 47.40
N LEU A 328 -0.49 -2.95 46.77
CA LEU A 328 0.89 -2.46 46.67
C LEU A 328 1.26 -2.08 45.23
N TYR A 329 2.53 -1.66 45.01
CA TYR A 329 3.06 -1.44 43.66
C TYR A 329 3.08 -2.77 42.89
N ASP A 330 2.73 -2.73 41.59
CA ASP A 330 2.76 -3.91 40.71
C ASP A 330 4.14 -4.60 40.73
N ASP A 331 4.14 -5.92 40.93
CA ASP A 331 5.37 -6.72 40.94
C ASP A 331 5.86 -6.95 39.50
N VAL A 332 7.18 -6.90 39.32
CA VAL A 332 7.83 -7.09 38.02
C VAL A 332 8.35 -8.52 37.96
N PHE A 333 7.86 -9.32 37.01
CA PHE A 333 8.43 -10.64 36.73
C PHE A 333 9.79 -10.50 36.07
N ASP A 334 9.82 -9.83 34.92
CA ASP A 334 11.09 -9.45 34.28
C ASP A 334 10.86 -8.27 33.34
N GLU A 335 11.89 -7.45 33.20
CA GLU A 335 11.94 -6.37 32.21
C GLU A 335 13.22 -6.50 31.40
N TRP A 336 13.09 -6.71 30.09
CA TRP A 336 14.21 -6.94 29.17
C TRP A 336 14.10 -6.06 27.92
N GLU A 337 15.17 -6.04 27.14
CA GLU A 337 15.16 -5.40 25.83
C GLU A 337 14.74 -6.41 24.78
N LEU A 338 13.54 -6.22 24.23
CA LEU A 338 12.98 -7.02 23.15
C LEU A 338 13.36 -6.36 21.82
N CYS A 339 14.20 -7.04 21.04
CA CYS A 339 14.70 -6.57 19.76
C CYS A 339 14.16 -7.42 18.59
N PRO A 340 13.98 -6.85 17.39
CA PRO A 340 13.63 -7.64 16.22
C PRO A 340 14.70 -8.68 15.84
N SER A 341 15.96 -8.45 16.23
CA SER A 341 17.09 -9.38 16.01
C SER A 341 16.98 -10.67 16.82
N ASP A 342 16.14 -10.71 17.85
CA ASP A 342 16.03 -11.86 18.75
C ASP A 342 15.19 -13.00 18.11
N PHE A 343 14.42 -12.66 17.08
CA PHE A 343 13.60 -13.60 16.31
C PHE A 343 14.43 -14.29 15.21
N THR A 344 15.40 -15.10 15.62
CA THR A 344 16.35 -15.77 14.70
C THR A 344 15.84 -17.10 14.17
N ALA A 345 14.78 -17.67 14.75
CA ALA A 345 14.23 -18.93 14.29
C ALA A 345 13.63 -18.79 12.86
N PRO A 346 13.72 -19.82 12.01
CA PRO A 346 13.23 -19.76 10.62
C PRO A 346 11.73 -19.52 10.50
N ASP A 347 10.98 -19.78 11.58
CA ASP A 347 9.54 -19.51 11.68
C ASP A 347 9.23 -18.25 12.50
N GLY A 348 10.23 -17.44 12.81
CA GLY A 348 10.08 -16.16 13.52
C GLY A 348 9.74 -16.31 15.00
N ARG A 349 10.11 -17.42 15.65
CA ARG A 349 9.96 -17.60 17.11
C ARG A 349 11.12 -17.01 17.91
N TYR A 350 10.80 -16.44 19.06
CA TYR A 350 11.73 -16.03 20.10
C TYR A 350 11.25 -16.54 21.46
N ILE A 351 12.11 -17.25 22.20
CA ILE A 351 11.78 -17.77 23.53
C ILE A 351 12.51 -16.92 24.56
N HIS A 352 11.76 -16.35 25.49
CA HIS A 352 12.29 -15.64 26.64
C HIS A 352 11.96 -16.42 27.90
N PHE A 353 13.01 -16.75 28.65
CA PHE A 353 12.92 -17.59 29.84
C PHE A 353 13.62 -16.90 31.01
N LYS A 354 12.91 -16.80 32.13
CA LYS A 354 13.44 -16.33 33.41
C LYS A 354 13.33 -17.45 34.43
N GLU A 355 14.47 -17.81 35.02
CA GLU A 355 14.56 -18.95 35.93
C GLU A 355 13.58 -18.80 37.10
N LYS A 356 12.76 -19.84 37.34
CA LYS A 356 11.74 -19.93 38.41
C LYS A 356 10.60 -18.91 38.34
N GLU A 357 10.52 -18.09 37.30
CA GLU A 357 9.45 -17.09 37.15
C GLU A 357 8.50 -17.42 36.00
N PHE A 358 9.00 -17.45 34.76
CA PHE A 358 8.15 -17.77 33.60
C PHE A 358 8.95 -18.24 32.38
N ASN A 359 8.23 -18.86 31.45
CA ASN A 359 8.69 -19.23 30.11
C ASN A 359 7.68 -18.71 29.09
N ALA A 360 8.10 -17.81 28.20
CA ALA A 360 7.24 -17.21 27.18
C ALA A 360 7.84 -17.37 25.78
N THR A 361 7.02 -17.78 24.82
CA THR A 361 7.37 -17.84 23.40
C THR A 361 6.62 -16.77 22.64
N PHE A 362 7.36 -15.90 21.96
CA PHE A 362 6.87 -14.86 21.08
C PHE A 362 7.03 -15.28 19.61
N LEU A 363 6.16 -14.77 18.76
CA LEU A 363 6.19 -14.98 17.32
C LEU A 363 6.19 -13.63 16.60
N CYS A 364 7.07 -13.47 15.63
CA CYS A 364 7.15 -12.30 14.75
C CYS A 364 7.64 -12.71 13.36
N SER A 365 6.71 -13.16 12.51
CA SER A 365 7.01 -13.60 11.14
C SER A 365 7.60 -12.48 10.28
N ASP A 366 7.17 -11.24 10.53
CA ASP A 366 7.60 -10.06 9.78
C ASP A 366 8.95 -9.50 10.27
N CYS A 367 9.45 -9.96 11.43
CA CYS A 367 10.73 -9.49 11.98
C CYS A 367 11.93 -9.88 11.11
N LEU A 368 11.81 -10.99 10.37
CA LEU A 368 12.81 -11.45 9.41
C LEU A 368 12.95 -10.50 8.20
N ASN A 369 11.94 -9.67 7.93
CA ASN A 369 11.83 -8.86 6.71
C ASN A 369 12.05 -7.34 6.93
N ILE A 370 12.54 -6.89 8.10
CA ILE A 370 12.63 -5.46 8.51
C ILE A 370 13.75 -4.66 7.81
N SER A 371 14.02 -4.95 6.54
CA SER A 371 14.78 -4.04 5.69
C SER A 371 14.03 -3.82 4.39
N GLY A 372 13.05 -2.90 4.41
CA GLY A 372 12.32 -2.48 3.22
C GLY A 372 13.26 -2.06 2.08
N ALA A 373 14.42 -1.47 2.40
CA ALA A 373 15.44 -1.12 1.40
C ALA A 373 16.16 -2.35 0.80
N ILE A 374 16.52 -3.35 1.60
CA ILE A 374 17.16 -4.57 1.08
C ILE A 374 16.12 -5.41 0.33
N PHE A 375 14.89 -5.51 0.80
CA PHE A 375 13.83 -6.22 0.10
C PHE A 375 13.52 -5.59 -1.27
N ILE A 376 13.41 -4.27 -1.34
CA ILE A 376 13.23 -3.54 -2.61
C ILE A 376 14.47 -3.72 -3.52
N LEU A 377 15.69 -3.64 -2.99
CA LEU A 377 16.91 -3.85 -3.78
C LEU A 377 17.06 -5.29 -4.29
N VAL A 378 16.80 -6.29 -3.45
CA VAL A 378 16.87 -7.71 -3.82
C VAL A 378 15.80 -8.05 -4.85
N THR A 379 14.55 -7.61 -4.65
CA THR A 379 13.47 -7.86 -5.62
C THR A 379 13.73 -7.18 -6.96
N THR A 380 14.27 -5.96 -6.97
CA THR A 380 14.62 -5.26 -8.21
C THR A 380 15.84 -5.87 -8.91
N LEU A 381 16.85 -6.35 -8.17
CA LEU A 381 17.98 -7.08 -8.74
C LEU A 381 17.56 -8.44 -9.32
N VAL A 382 16.71 -9.19 -8.62
CA VAL A 382 16.12 -10.45 -9.12
C VAL A 382 15.29 -10.19 -10.38
N TYR A 383 14.48 -9.13 -10.39
CA TYR A 383 13.72 -8.72 -11.57
C TYR A 383 14.62 -8.40 -12.76
N LYS A 384 15.68 -7.58 -12.57
CA LYS A 384 16.66 -7.27 -13.63
C LYS A 384 17.35 -8.51 -14.17
N TYR A 385 17.79 -9.40 -13.28
CA TYR A 385 18.45 -10.64 -13.65
C TYR A 385 17.53 -11.51 -14.52
N TRP A 386 16.28 -11.65 -14.10
CA TRP A 386 15.29 -12.41 -14.86
C TRP A 386 14.98 -11.77 -16.22
N GLN A 387 14.81 -10.44 -16.27
CA GLN A 387 14.58 -9.71 -17.51
C GLN A 387 15.73 -9.87 -18.51
N LYS A 388 16.97 -9.91 -18.01
CA LYS A 388 18.14 -10.26 -18.83
C LYS A 388 18.00 -11.68 -19.40
N ARG A 389 17.70 -12.67 -18.56
CA ARG A 389 17.55 -14.07 -18.97
C ARG A 389 16.41 -14.29 -19.97
N LYS A 390 15.30 -13.54 -19.86
CA LYS A 390 14.20 -13.64 -20.82
C LYS A 390 14.58 -13.11 -22.20
N ARG A 391 15.29 -11.98 -22.28
CA ARG A 391 15.81 -11.47 -23.56
C ARG A 391 16.70 -12.50 -24.26
N GLU A 392 17.52 -13.22 -23.49
CA GLU A 392 18.36 -14.31 -24.01
C GLU A 392 17.50 -15.47 -24.55
N GLN A 393 16.42 -15.85 -23.85
CA GLN A 393 15.49 -16.90 -24.32
C GLN A 393 14.71 -16.50 -25.57
N ASP A 394 14.22 -15.27 -25.66
CA ASP A 394 13.47 -14.78 -26.82
C ASP A 394 14.38 -14.69 -28.05
N GLN A 395 15.65 -14.28 -27.88
CA GLN A 395 16.65 -14.32 -28.95
C GLN A 395 16.97 -15.75 -29.40
N ALA A 396 17.14 -16.69 -28.46
CA ALA A 396 17.38 -18.10 -28.80
C ALA A 396 16.18 -18.72 -29.53
N ARG A 397 14.96 -18.39 -29.10
CA ARG A 397 13.72 -18.84 -29.76
C ARG A 397 13.57 -18.24 -31.16
N PHE A 398 13.99 -16.99 -31.35
CA PHE A 398 13.99 -16.33 -32.66
C PHE A 398 15.03 -16.96 -33.59
N LEU A 399 16.26 -17.20 -33.13
CA LEU A 399 17.27 -17.92 -33.91
C LEU A 399 16.78 -19.31 -34.34
N LYS A 400 16.13 -20.03 -33.42
CA LYS A 400 15.58 -21.35 -33.70
C LYS A 400 14.50 -21.34 -34.79
N LEU A 401 13.73 -20.25 -34.92
CA LEU A 401 12.77 -20.11 -36.02
C LEU A 401 13.43 -19.95 -37.39
N PHE A 402 14.67 -19.43 -37.46
CA PHE A 402 15.45 -19.42 -38.70
C PHE A 402 16.08 -20.77 -38.97
N GLU A 403 16.67 -21.43 -37.96
CA GLU A 403 17.19 -22.80 -38.12
C GLU A 403 16.10 -23.77 -38.56
N ASP A 404 14.95 -23.79 -37.87
CA ASP A 404 13.81 -24.65 -38.23
C ASP A 404 13.21 -24.26 -39.61
N GLY A 405 13.39 -23.01 -40.06
CA GLY A 405 12.94 -22.54 -41.37
C GLY A 405 13.86 -22.97 -42.51
N ASP A 406 15.17 -22.84 -42.30
CA ASP A 406 16.23 -23.30 -43.21
C ASP A 406 16.17 -24.84 -43.35
N ASP A 407 16.01 -25.57 -42.23
CA ASP A 407 15.83 -27.03 -42.23
C ASP A 407 14.58 -27.45 -43.03
N LEU A 408 13.50 -26.66 -42.98
CA LEU A 408 12.27 -26.94 -43.73
C LEU A 408 12.42 -26.64 -45.23
N GLU A 409 13.16 -25.59 -45.60
CA GLU A 409 13.51 -25.30 -47.00
C GLU A 409 14.42 -26.38 -47.61
N ASP A 410 15.35 -26.91 -46.81
CA ASP A 410 16.22 -28.02 -47.18
C ASP A 410 15.44 -29.35 -47.29
N GLU A 411 14.50 -29.64 -46.39
CA GLU A 411 13.63 -30.84 -46.47
C GLU A 411 12.64 -30.79 -47.66
N LEU A 412 12.14 -29.60 -48.02
CA LEU A 412 11.22 -29.41 -49.14
C LEU A 412 11.95 -29.25 -50.49
N GLY A 413 13.29 -29.23 -50.50
CA GLY A 413 14.11 -29.17 -51.71
C GLY A 413 13.94 -27.87 -52.51
N LEU A 414 13.54 -26.79 -51.87
CA LEU A 414 13.23 -25.50 -52.52
C LEU A 414 14.48 -24.64 -52.80
N GLY A 415 15.65 -25.03 -52.30
CA GLY A 415 16.91 -24.28 -52.41
C GLY A 415 17.52 -24.09 -53.82
N THR A 416 16.80 -24.43 -54.90
CA THR A 416 17.29 -24.28 -56.29
C THR A 416 16.32 -23.60 -57.27
N ILE A 417 15.36 -22.80 -56.78
CA ILE A 417 14.50 -21.97 -57.65
C ILE A 417 14.79 -20.47 -57.44
N ILE A 418 16.01 -20.03 -57.80
CA ILE A 418 16.31 -18.66 -58.24
C ILE A 418 17.28 -18.73 -59.41
#